data_AF-A0A5P2CWH3-F1
#
_entry.id   AF-A0A5P2CWH3-F1
#
_cell.length_a   1.000
_cell.length_b   1.000
_cell.length_c   1.000
_cell.angle_alpha   90.00
_cell.angle_beta   90.00
_cell.angle_gamma   90.00
#
_symmetry.space_group_name_H-M   'P 1'
#
loop_
_entity.id
_entity.type
_entity.pdbx_description
1 polymer ?
#
loop_
_entity_poly.entity_id
_entity_poly.type
_entity_poly.pdbx_seq_one_letter_code
_entity_poly.pdbx_strand_id
1 'polypeptide(L)'
;MPRGSGPKRERQYEHIKESGEKRGMSESRAKEMAARAVNKERARSGGKSGGGSSERTKDELYQEAKKRGIEGRSTMTKQQLKNALGH
;
A
#
# COMPACT_ATOMS: atom_id res chain seq x y z
N MET A 1 0.29 -0.18 15.99
CA MET A 1 0.09 -0.30 14.53
C MET A 1 0.34 1.03 13.81
N PRO A 2 0.85 1.01 12.58
CA PRO A 2 1.00 2.19 11.74
C PRO A 2 -0.36 2.67 11.18
N ARG A 3 -0.64 3.97 11.30
CA ARG A 3 -1.91 4.58 10.86
C ARG A 3 -2.14 4.43 9.35
N GLY A 4 -3.39 4.23 8.95
CA GLY A 4 -3.81 4.12 7.54
C GLY A 4 -3.44 2.79 6.88
N SER A 5 -3.41 1.70 7.64
CA SER A 5 -3.15 0.35 7.12
C SER A 5 -4.49 -0.37 6.89
N GLY A 6 -4.67 -1.05 5.74
CA GLY A 6 -5.92 -1.77 5.45
C GLY A 6 -6.04 -3.13 6.18
N PRO A 7 -7.20 -3.81 6.09
CA PRO A 7 -7.52 -5.01 6.89
C PRO A 7 -6.52 -6.17 6.76
N LYS A 8 -5.88 -6.30 5.60
CA LYS A 8 -4.81 -7.31 5.37
C LYS A 8 -3.58 -7.05 6.25
N ARG A 9 -3.21 -5.78 6.42
CA ARG A 9 -2.02 -5.37 7.16
C ARG A 9 -2.22 -5.42 8.67
N GLU A 10 -3.45 -5.23 9.13
CA GLU A 10 -3.83 -5.42 10.52
C GLU A 10 -3.64 -6.88 10.94
N ARG A 11 -4.13 -7.83 10.13
CA ARG A 11 -3.93 -9.27 10.39
C ARG A 11 -2.45 -9.66 10.38
N GLN A 12 -1.66 -9.12 9.45
CA GLN A 12 -0.21 -9.35 9.40
C GLN A 12 0.49 -8.82 10.64
N TYR A 13 0.10 -7.64 11.12
CA TYR A 13 0.66 -7.08 12.33
C TYR A 13 0.34 -7.95 13.55
N GLU A 14 -0.91 -8.36 13.74
CA GLU A 14 -1.30 -9.20 14.89
C GLU A 14 -0.60 -10.56 14.85
N HIS A 15 -0.52 -11.20 13.69
CA HIS A 15 0.19 -12.47 13.53
C HIS A 15 1.69 -12.37 13.88
N ILE A 16 2.35 -11.26 13.50
CA ILE A 16 3.77 -11.05 13.81
C ILE A 16 3.97 -10.69 15.29
N LYS A 17 3.04 -9.91 15.88
CA LYS A 17 3.05 -9.58 17.30
C LYS A 17 2.92 -10.85 18.15
N GLU A 18 1.88 -11.64 17.88
CA GLU A 18 1.59 -12.89 18.60
C GLU A 18 2.73 -13.91 18.44
N SER A 19 3.34 -14.00 17.25
CA SER A 19 4.53 -14.84 17.05
C SER A 19 5.75 -14.37 17.84
N GLY A 20 5.89 -13.07 18.10
CA GLY A 20 6.95 -12.52 18.94
C GLY A 20 6.71 -12.85 20.41
N GLU A 21 5.49 -12.66 20.89
CA GLU A 21 5.09 -12.98 22.27
C GLU A 21 5.25 -14.48 22.55
N LYS A 22 4.84 -15.36 21.61
CA LYS A 22 5.04 -16.83 21.69
C LYS A 22 6.50 -17.25 21.76
N ARG A 23 7.44 -16.41 21.29
CA ARG A 23 8.89 -16.64 21.38
C ARG A 23 9.51 -16.07 22.66
N GLY A 24 8.68 -15.61 23.61
CA GLY A 24 9.12 -15.01 24.86
C GLY A 24 9.62 -13.57 24.71
N MET A 25 9.28 -12.88 23.61
CA MET A 25 9.59 -11.45 23.48
C MET A 25 8.64 -10.62 24.32
N SER A 26 9.14 -9.51 24.88
CA SER A 26 8.28 -8.53 25.55
C SER A 26 7.27 -7.93 24.56
N GLU A 27 6.07 -7.62 25.05
CA GLU A 27 4.98 -7.08 24.23
C GLU A 27 5.43 -5.84 23.43
N SER A 28 6.20 -4.95 24.05
CA SER A 28 6.74 -3.75 23.40
C SER A 28 7.63 -4.11 22.20
N ARG A 29 8.52 -5.09 22.37
CA ARG A 29 9.43 -5.56 21.32
C ARG A 29 8.69 -6.28 20.19
N ALA A 30 7.68 -7.08 20.52
CA ALA A 30 6.83 -7.75 19.55
C ALA A 30 6.02 -6.74 18.70
N LYS A 31 5.47 -5.71 19.35
CA LYS A 31 4.74 -4.60 18.71
C LYS A 31 5.63 -3.78 17.78
N GLU A 32 6.86 -3.47 18.19
CA GLU A 32 7.85 -2.78 17.35
C GLU A 32 8.21 -3.62 16.11
N MET A 33 8.50 -4.91 16.31
CA MET A 33 8.82 -5.86 15.24
C MET A 33 7.68 -5.97 14.22
N ALA A 34 6.44 -6.10 14.69
CA ALA A 34 5.24 -6.16 13.86
C ALA A 34 5.02 -4.86 13.07
N ALA A 35 5.11 -3.71 13.72
CA ALA A 35 4.99 -2.41 13.05
C ALA A 35 6.05 -2.24 11.96
N ARG A 36 7.30 -2.60 12.27
CA ARG A 36 8.43 -2.51 11.34
C ARG A 36 8.24 -3.44 10.15
N ALA A 37 7.81 -4.67 10.37
CA ALA A 37 7.59 -5.65 9.30
C ALA A 37 6.48 -5.20 8.34
N VAL A 38 5.33 -4.77 8.89
CA VAL A 38 4.19 -4.32 8.08
C VAL A 38 4.49 -3.02 7.35
N ASN A 39 5.20 -2.07 7.96
CA ASN A 39 5.66 -0.86 7.27
C ASN A 39 6.69 -1.15 6.18
N LYS A 40 7.58 -2.11 6.40
CA LYS A 40 8.56 -2.55 5.39
C LYS A 40 7.87 -3.19 4.18
N GLU A 41 6.86 -4.03 4.41
CA GLU A 41 6.02 -4.58 3.34
C GLU A 41 5.22 -3.47 2.65
N ARG A 42 4.69 -2.51 3.41
CA ARG A 42 3.98 -1.35 2.86
C ARG A 42 4.85 -0.56 1.91
N ALA A 43 6.07 -0.21 2.33
CA ALA A 43 7.03 0.50 1.50
C ALA A 43 7.39 -0.28 0.22
N ARG A 44 7.55 -1.61 0.31
CA ARG A 44 7.85 -2.47 -0.84
C ARG A 44 6.71 -2.60 -1.84
N SER A 45 5.45 -2.60 -1.38
CA SER A 45 4.26 -2.71 -2.24
C SER A 45 3.74 -1.35 -2.75
N GLY A 46 4.57 -0.29 -2.73
CA GLY A 46 4.14 1.04 -3.17
C GLY A 46 3.13 1.72 -2.24
N GLY A 47 3.07 1.28 -0.98
CA GLY A 47 2.20 1.84 0.04
C GLY A 47 2.61 3.26 0.39
N LYS A 48 1.79 4.21 -0.02
CA LYS A 48 2.08 5.64 0.05
C LYS A 48 2.13 6.11 1.52
N SER A 49 3.24 6.77 1.86
CA SER A 49 3.34 7.73 2.96
C SER A 49 2.48 8.93 2.57
N GLY A 50 1.70 9.48 3.50
CA GLY A 50 0.77 10.58 3.19
C GLY A 50 1.46 11.83 2.64
N GLY A 51 0.69 12.58 1.84
CA GLY A 51 0.97 13.97 1.46
C GLY A 51 1.10 14.18 -0.05
N GLY A 52 0.05 14.69 -0.70
CA GLY A 52 0.18 15.27 -2.05
C GLY A 52 -1.02 15.06 -2.98
N SER A 53 -2.05 15.90 -2.78
CA SER A 53 -3.13 16.25 -3.72
C SER A 53 -4.11 15.15 -4.17
N SER A 54 -5.34 15.60 -4.41
CA SER A 54 -6.56 14.89 -4.80
C SER A 54 -6.49 14.20 -6.18
N GLU A 55 -5.35 13.62 -6.52
CA GLU A 55 -5.08 13.08 -7.85
C GLU A 55 -4.89 11.56 -7.81
N ARG A 56 -5.69 10.86 -8.61
CA ARG A 56 -5.57 9.41 -8.84
C ARG A 56 -4.13 9.03 -9.18
N THR A 57 -3.69 7.91 -8.64
CA THR A 57 -2.32 7.41 -8.77
C THR A 57 -2.14 6.75 -10.14
N LYS A 58 -0.90 6.61 -10.63
CA LYS A 58 -0.66 6.04 -11.96
C LYS A 58 -1.25 4.64 -12.09
N ASP A 59 -1.14 3.82 -11.06
CA ASP A 59 -1.73 2.48 -11.04
C ASP A 59 -3.25 2.52 -11.12
N GLU A 60 -3.91 3.43 -10.40
CA GLU A 60 -5.37 3.57 -10.45
C GLU A 60 -5.83 4.02 -11.85
N LEU A 61 -5.14 5.00 -12.43
CA LEU A 61 -5.39 5.47 -13.79
C LEU A 61 -5.10 4.37 -14.81
N TYR A 62 -4.08 3.55 -14.61
CA TYR A 62 -3.77 2.42 -15.47
C TYR A 62 -4.85 1.35 -15.42
N GLN A 63 -5.33 1.00 -14.22
CA GLN A 63 -6.39 0.01 -14.06
C GLN A 63 -7.72 0.52 -14.64
N GLU A 64 -8.00 1.82 -14.53
CA GLU A 64 -9.18 2.41 -15.12
C GLU A 64 -9.09 2.49 -16.65
N ALA A 65 -7.93 2.88 -17.19
CA ALA A 65 -7.67 2.83 -18.62
C ALA A 65 -7.77 1.40 -19.17
N LYS A 66 -7.34 0.39 -18.40
CA LYS A 66 -7.53 -1.03 -18.73
C LYS A 66 -9.01 -1.42 -18.75
N LYS A 67 -9.81 -0.98 -17.77
CA LYS A 67 -11.27 -1.24 -17.71
C LYS A 67 -12.03 -0.58 -18.86
N ARG A 68 -11.62 0.62 -19.26
CA ARG A 68 -12.19 1.35 -20.41
C ARG A 68 -11.64 0.89 -21.77
N GLY A 69 -10.73 -0.09 -21.78
CA GLY A 69 -10.17 -0.64 -23.01
C GLY A 69 -9.26 0.32 -23.78
N ILE A 70 -8.70 1.34 -23.12
CA ILE A 70 -7.82 2.33 -23.77
C ILE A 70 -6.59 1.59 -24.31
N GLU A 71 -6.39 1.60 -25.62
CA GLU A 71 -5.21 0.99 -26.23
C GLU A 71 -3.97 1.83 -25.94
N GLY A 72 -2.81 1.17 -25.82
CA GLY A 72 -1.59 1.86 -25.40
C GLY A 72 -1.57 2.28 -23.92
N ARG A 73 -2.56 1.93 -23.06
CA ARG A 73 -2.52 2.28 -21.61
C ARG A 73 -1.22 1.86 -20.91
N SER A 74 -0.61 0.77 -21.36
CA SER A 74 0.64 0.24 -20.79
C SER A 74 1.86 1.07 -21.17
N THR A 75 1.80 1.85 -22.25
CA THR A 75 2.86 2.80 -22.65
C THR A 75 2.60 4.22 -22.13
N MET A 76 1.38 4.52 -21.65
CA MET A 76 1.03 5.85 -21.16
C MET A 76 1.63 6.19 -19.79
N THR A 77 2.07 7.44 -19.66
CA THR A 77 2.48 8.07 -18.40
C THR A 77 1.27 8.43 -17.53
N LYS A 78 1.49 8.77 -16.25
CA LYS A 78 0.40 9.18 -15.34
C LYS A 78 -0.45 10.31 -15.94
N GLN A 79 0.21 11.31 -16.52
CA GLN A 79 -0.48 12.45 -17.15
C GLN A 79 -1.22 12.04 -18.43
N GLN A 80 -0.61 11.21 -19.28
CA GLN A 80 -1.30 10.68 -20.47
C GLN A 80 -2.50 9.81 -20.09
N LEU A 81 -2.40 9.01 -19.01
CA LEU A 81 -3.53 8.25 -18.50
C LEU A 81 -4.62 9.16 -17.93
N LYS A 82 -4.29 10.25 -17.23
CA LYS A 82 -5.29 11.26 -16.79
C LYS A 82 -5.99 11.90 -17.99
N ASN A 83 -5.21 12.38 -18.96
CA ASN A 83 -5.74 13.02 -20.15
C ASN A 83 -6.63 12.06 -20.97
N ALA A 84 -6.19 10.81 -21.14
CA ALA A 84 -6.96 9.77 -21.83
C ALA A 84 -8.24 9.36 -21.06
N LEU A 85 -8.28 9.60 -19.74
CA LEU A 85 -9.43 9.33 -18.89
C LEU A 85 -10.34 10.55 -18.65
N GLY A 86 -9.93 11.74 -19.08
CA GLY A 86 -10.65 13.01 -18.89
C GLY A 86 -10.57 13.57 -17.47
N HIS A 87 -9.42 13.43 -16.81
CA HIS A 87 -9.15 13.94 -15.46
C HIS A 87 -8.20 15.12 -15.43
#